data_AF-A0A7C0WUK8-F1
#
_entry.id   AF-A0A7C0WUK8-F1
#
_cell.length_a   1.000
_cell.length_b   1.000
_cell.length_c   1.000
_cell.angle_alpha   90.00
_cell.angle_beta   90.00
_cell.angle_gamma   90.00
#
_symmetry.space_group_name_H-M   'P 1'
#
loop_
_entity.id
_entity.type
_entity.pdbx_description
1 polymer ?
#
loop_
_entity_poly.entity_id
_entity_poly.type
_entity_poly.pdbx_seq_one_letter_code
_entity_poly.pdbx_strand_id
1 'polypeptide(L)' 'MNLPEPLSVTFSSLMSDIEKGNIKIPQFQRDFVWSKEKSAKLLDSIIKGYPIGTFILWKTKDELRAL' A
#
# COMPACT_ATOMS: atom_id res chain seq x y z
N MET A 1 -12.44 -2.99 21.87
CA MET A 1 -12.25 -3.24 20.41
C MET A 1 -10.76 -3.21 20.17
N ASN A 2 -10.13 -4.34 19.84
CA ASN A 2 -8.68 -4.38 19.64
C ASN A 2 -8.38 -3.81 18.25
N LEU A 3 -7.64 -2.70 18.20
CA LEU A 3 -7.15 -2.16 16.94
C LEU A 3 -6.01 -3.06 16.43
N PRO A 4 -5.92 -3.32 15.12
CA PRO A 4 -4.80 -4.06 14.57
C PRO A 4 -3.50 -3.28 14.78
N GLU A 5 -2.45 -3.97 15.22
CA GLU A 5 -1.13 -3.35 15.33
C GLU A 5 -0.55 -3.03 13.94
N PRO A 6 0.23 -1.94 13.81
CA PRO A 6 0.88 -1.61 12.55
C PRO A 6 1.86 -2.72 12.14
N LEU A 7 1.63 -3.31 10.96
CA LEU A 7 2.55 -4.29 10.39
C LEU A 7 3.73 -3.57 9.75
N SER A 8 4.96 -3.93 10.15
CA SER A 8 6.17 -3.54 9.45
C SER A 8 6.38 -4.47 8.25
N VAL A 9 5.99 -4.01 7.06
CA VAL A 9 6.11 -4.76 5.81
C VAL A 9 7.16 -4.06 4.95
N THR A 10 8.10 -4.83 4.39
CA THR A 10 9.08 -4.28 3.44
C THR A 10 8.41 -3.98 2.11
N PHE A 11 8.93 -2.97 1.39
CA PHE A 11 8.45 -2.65 0.05
C PHE A 11 8.49 -3.86 -0.90
N SER A 12 9.55 -4.67 -0.83
CA SER A 12 9.69 -5.87 -1.67
C SER A 12 8.64 -6.94 -1.37
N SER A 13 8.33 -7.17 -0.08
CA SER A 13 7.28 -8.11 0.31
C SER A 13 5.92 -7.64 -0.18
N LEU A 14 5.61 -6.35 0.02
CA LEU A 14 4.36 -5.75 -0.43
C LEU A 14 4.20 -5.89 -1.94
N MET A 15 5.25 -5.62 -2.73
CA MET A 15 5.17 -5.80 -4.17
C MET A 15 5.00 -7.25 -4.58
N SER A 16 5.69 -8.19 -3.93
CA SER A 16 5.50 -9.61 -4.21
C SER A 16 4.06 -10.06 -3.96
N ASP A 17 3.43 -9.57 -2.89
CA ASP A 17 2.04 -9.89 -2.57
C ASP A 17 1.06 -9.29 -3.59
N ILE A 18 1.35 -8.12 -4.13
CA ILE A 18 0.58 -7.52 -5.22
C ILE A 18 0.73 -8.35 -6.51
N GLU A 19 1.95 -8.72 -6.88
CA GLU A 19 2.25 -9.54 -8.07
C GLU A 19 1.62 -10.93 -8.00
N LYS A 20 1.64 -11.55 -6.82
CA LYS A 20 0.99 -12.85 -6.58
C LYS A 20 -0.55 -12.76 -6.51
N GLY A 21 -1.11 -11.55 -6.43
CA GLY A 21 -2.54 -11.34 -6.26
C GLY A 21 -3.06 -11.52 -4.83
N ASN A 22 -2.17 -11.69 -3.84
CA ASN A 22 -2.53 -11.72 -2.41
C ASN A 22 -3.07 -10.37 -1.92
N ILE A 23 -2.59 -9.28 -2.53
CA ILE A 23 -3.06 -7.92 -2.30
C ILE A 23 -3.55 -7.36 -3.64
N LYS A 24 -4.72 -6.71 -3.62
CA LYS A 24 -5.26 -6.05 -4.80
C LYS A 24 -5.70 -4.62 -4.51
N ILE A 25 -5.52 -3.78 -5.52
CA ILE A 25 -6.13 -2.46 -5.56
C ILE A 25 -7.62 -2.66 -5.89
N PRO A 26 -8.56 -2.14 -5.06
CA PRO A 26 -9.98 -2.26 -5.34
C PRO A 26 -10.37 -1.54 -6.63
N GLN A 27 -11.39 -2.06 -7.33
CA GLN A 27 -11.89 -1.44 -8.57
C GLN A 27 -12.47 -0.03 -8.35
N PHE A 28 -12.93 0.28 -7.14
CA PHE A 28 -13.43 1.61 -6.77
C PHE A 28 -12.30 2.56 -6.32
N GLN A 29 -11.03 2.16 -6.38
CA GLN A 29 -9.91 3.05 -6.09
C GLN A 29 -9.91 4.18 -7.12
N ARG A 30 -9.91 5.43 -6.62
CA ARG A 30 -9.82 6.61 -7.48
C ARG A 30 -8.57 6.55 -8.36
N ASP A 31 -8.67 7.17 -9.52
CA ASP A 31 -7.54 7.33 -10.43
C ASP A 31 -6.34 7.98 -9.73
N PHE A 32 -5.16 7.66 -10.23
CA PHE A 32 -3.93 8.24 -9.74
C PHE A 32 -3.84 9.72 -10.13
N VAL A 33 -3.97 10.61 -9.14
CA VAL A 33 -3.96 12.07 -9.35
C VAL A 33 -2.69 12.77 -8.87
N TRP A 34 -1.65 12.02 -8.52
CA TRP A 34 -0.41 12.59 -7.99
C TRP A 34 0.46 13.13 -9.13
N SER A 35 0.85 14.40 -9.03
CA SER A 35 1.84 15.00 -9.93
C SER A 35 3.25 14.50 -9.60
N LYS A 36 4.18 14.63 -10.56
CA LYS A 36 5.58 14.23 -10.36
C LYS A 36 6.21 14.92 -9.15
N GLU A 37 5.90 16.19 -8.94
CA GLU A 37 6.41 17.00 -7.83
C GLU A 37 5.91 16.47 -6.48
N LYS A 38 4.64 16.07 -6.39
CA LYS A 38 4.09 15.46 -5.17
C LYS A 38 4.76 14.12 -4.89
N SER A 39 4.92 13.28 -5.91
CA SER A 39 5.59 11.98 -5.78
C SER A 39 7.05 12.13 -5.33
N ALA A 40 7.79 13.10 -5.89
CA ALA A 40 9.16 13.38 -5.48
C ALA A 40 9.26 13.84 -4.02
N LYS A 41 8.32 14.67 -3.54
CA LYS A 41 8.28 15.09 -2.13
C LYS A 41 8.03 13.92 -1.17
N LEU A 42 7.21 12.94 -1.55
CA LEU A 42 7.02 11.74 -0.74
C LEU A 42 8.31 10.90 -0.66
N LEU A 43 9.01 10.72 -1.79
CA LEU A 43 10.29 10.03 -1.81
C LEU A 43 11.34 10.74 -0.94
N ASP A 44 11.38 12.07 -0.97
CA ASP A 44 12.25 12.88 -0.12
C ASP A 44 11.99 12.64 1.37
N SER A 45 10.71 12.58 1.80
CA SER A 45 10.35 12.22 3.17
C SER A 45 10.79 10.82 3.56
N ILE A 46 10.66 9.84 2.65
CA ILE A 46 11.08 8.45 2.89
C ILE A 46 12.60 8.39 3.09
N ILE A 47 13.38 9.03 2.22
CA ILE A 47 14.86 9.04 2.29
C ILE A 47 15.33 9.72 3.58
N LYS A 48 14.66 10.79 4.01
CA LYS A 48 14.96 11.51 5.25
C LYS A 48 14.48 10.79 6.52
N GLY A 49 13.75 9.68 6.38
CA GLY A 49 13.20 8.94 7.51
C GLY A 49 12.07 9.67 8.24
N TYR A 50 11.39 10.61 7.59
CA TYR A 50 10.21 11.25 8.17
C TYR A 50 9.05 10.27 8.24
N PRO A 51 8.21 10.34 9.30
CA PRO A 51 7.00 9.54 9.36
C PRO A 51 6.13 9.79 8.14
N ILE A 52 5.75 8.70 7.47
CA ILE A 52 4.78 8.70 6.37
C ILE A 52 3.47 8.07 6.82
N GLY A 53 2.42 8.22 6.01
CA GLY A 53 1.13 7.59 6.27
C GLY A 53 1.20 6.07 6.25
N THR A 54 0.14 5.44 6.78
CA THR A 54 -0.01 3.98 6.83
C THR A 54 -0.91 3.48 5.69
N PHE A 55 -0.64 2.27 5.20
CA PHE A 55 -1.57 1.57 4.31
C PHE A 55 -2.66 0.85 5.11
N ILE A 56 -3.91 0.96 4.67
CA ILE A 56 -5.03 0.22 5.25
C ILE A 56 -5.34 -0.95 4.33
N LEU A 57 -5.32 -2.16 4.89
CA LEU A 57 -5.66 -3.39 4.18
C LEU A 57 -6.97 -3.96 4.75
N TRP A 58 -7.83 -4.43 3.86
CA TRP A 58 -9.04 -5.17 4.24
C TRP A 58 -8.83 -6.66 3.94
N LYS A 59 -8.91 -7.48 5.00
CA LYS A 59 -8.84 -8.94 4.85
C LYS A 59 -10.22 -9.48 4.46
N THR A 60 -10.31 -10.05 3.26
CA THR A 60 -11.49 -10.79 2.80
C THR A 60 -11.33 -12.29 3.05
N LYS A 61 -12.46 -13.01 3.09
CA LYS A 61 -12.51 -14.49 3.09
C LYS A 61 -12.47 -15.06 1.67
N ASP A 62 -12.77 -14.23 0.67
CA ASP A 62 -12.83 -14.64 -0.72
C ASP A 62 -11.44 -14.64 -1.33
N GLU A 63 -11.14 -15.65 -2.14
CA GLU A 63 -9.91 -15.65 -2.93
C GLU A 63 -9.97 -14.52 -3.97
N LEU A 64 -8.96 -13.66 -3.93
CA LEU A 64 -8.76 -12.63 -4.92
C LEU A 64 -8.33 -13.33 -6.22
N ARG A 65 -9.21 -13.38 -7.23
CA ARG A 65 -8.89 -13.96 -8.55
C ARG A 65 -7.57 -13.41 -9.07
N ALA A 66 -6.58 -14.23 -9.43
CA ALA A 66 -5.36 -13.73 -10.07
C ALA A 66 -5.70 -12.98 -11.39
N LEU A 67 -4.82 -12.05 -11.80
CA LEU A 67 -4.88 -11.48 -13.16
C LEU A 67 -4.37 -12.49 -14.18
#